data_AF-A0A1Y6CR90-F1
#
_entry.id   AF-A0A1Y6CR90-F1
#
_cell.length_a   1.000
_cell.length_b   1.000
_cell.length_c   1.000
_cell.angle_alpha   90.00
_cell.angle_beta   90.00
_cell.angle_gamma   90.00
#
_symmetry.space_group_name_H-M   'P 1'
#
loop_
_entity.id
_entity.type
_entity.pdbx_description
1 polymer ?
#
loop_
_entity_poly.entity_id
_entity_poly.type
_entity_poly.pdbx_seq_one_letter_code
_entity_poly.pdbx_strand_id
1 'polypeptide(L)'
;MAVAFDSFEEWHKLFDALCIERGHLDNAKLASEYCTITKKKAVTAYESSLKSLSNWRQGLHTPSRRNFRILTLLLRIEDAPEALPHWSRLYEEAQRRKPADGNGDASQTATTPEIDQAPAAASGGRTRLRLAAAAVFLVLVAGGAVLALGTFDGPQTHAAAFTQPGAQVLDMTGQRIEAHEMVAAKVGQSVVVHGSRGRCGEQPPDWEEVFQGLPPLSNGVWSDGGVGIRVSRACSGGTPARAVVFTATHPGEERFTLYDDPITIRVTE
;
A
#
# COMPACT_ATOMS: atom_id res chain seq x y z
N MET A 1 9.80 -21.10 -17.52
CA MET A 1 11.08 -21.52 -16.91
C MET A 1 10.72 -22.28 -15.66
N ALA A 2 11.07 -23.56 -15.56
CA ALA A 2 10.74 -24.35 -14.37
C ALA A 2 11.52 -23.80 -13.17
N VAL A 3 10.82 -23.47 -12.09
CA VAL A 3 11.44 -23.04 -10.84
C VAL A 3 12.18 -24.24 -10.24
N ALA A 4 13.48 -24.10 -10.00
CA ALA A 4 14.26 -25.14 -9.32
C ALA A 4 13.91 -25.12 -7.83
N PHE A 5 13.03 -26.01 -7.39
CA PHE A 5 12.52 -26.03 -6.00
C PHE A 5 13.61 -26.28 -4.95
N ASP A 6 14.71 -26.93 -5.33
CA ASP A 6 15.83 -27.24 -4.45
C ASP A 6 16.64 -26.01 -4.02
N SER A 7 16.55 -24.89 -4.74
CA SER A 7 17.30 -23.67 -4.38
C SER A 7 16.67 -22.88 -3.23
N PHE A 8 15.49 -23.28 -2.75
CA PHE A 8 14.78 -22.57 -1.70
C PHE A 8 15.03 -23.20 -0.33
N GLU A 9 15.63 -22.42 0.56
CA GLU A 9 15.87 -22.82 1.96
C GLU A 9 14.76 -22.38 2.93
N GLU A 10 13.87 -21.49 2.47
CA GLU A 10 12.84 -20.88 3.31
C GLU A 10 11.47 -20.93 2.62
N TRP A 11 10.45 -21.33 3.38
CA TRP A 11 9.09 -21.49 2.86
C TRP A 11 8.53 -20.21 2.23
N HIS A 12 8.77 -19.04 2.86
CA HIS A 12 8.22 -17.78 2.36
C HIS A 12 8.85 -17.34 1.03
N LYS A 13 10.12 -17.65 0.79
CA LYS A 13 10.79 -17.41 -0.51
C LYS A 13 10.22 -18.30 -1.60
N LEU A 14 9.99 -19.58 -1.30
CA LEU A 14 9.31 -20.49 -2.22
C LEU A 14 7.87 -20.02 -2.50
N PHE A 15 7.15 -19.60 -1.46
CA PHE A 15 5.79 -19.06 -1.58
C PHE A 15 5.75 -17.83 -2.48
N ASP A 16 6.67 -16.89 -2.31
CA ASP A 16 6.76 -15.67 -3.12
C ASP A 16 7.07 -15.99 -4.59
N ALA A 17 8.03 -16.89 -4.84
CA ALA A 17 8.38 -17.33 -6.18
C ALA A 17 7.19 -18.01 -6.90
N LEU A 18 6.47 -18.90 -6.21
CA LEU A 18 5.26 -19.55 -6.74
C LEU A 18 4.15 -18.54 -7.01
N CYS A 19 3.97 -17.53 -6.14
CA CYS A 19 3.02 -16.45 -6.39
C CYS A 19 3.37 -15.71 -7.70
N ILE A 20 4.64 -15.36 -7.90
CA ILE A 20 5.11 -14.66 -9.10
C ILE A 20 4.90 -15.53 -10.36
N GLU A 21 5.26 -16.81 -10.30
CA GLU A 21 5.09 -17.76 -11.41
C GLU A 21 3.62 -17.90 -11.85
N ARG A 22 2.69 -17.87 -10.89
CA ARG A 22 1.25 -17.92 -11.15
C ARG A 22 0.62 -16.56 -11.47
N GLY A 23 1.43 -15.52 -11.62
CA GLY A 23 0.98 -14.18 -11.99
C GLY A 23 0.36 -13.37 -10.85
N HIS A 24 0.59 -13.77 -9.60
CA HIS A 24 0.24 -13.01 -8.40
C HIS A 24 1.39 -12.09 -7.99
N LEU A 25 1.64 -11.08 -8.84
CA LEU A 25 2.70 -10.09 -8.63
C LEU A 25 2.47 -9.23 -7.37
N ASP A 26 1.20 -8.99 -7.04
CA ASP A 26 0.77 -8.32 -5.81
C ASP A 26 -0.13 -9.23 -4.97
N ASN A 27 -0.43 -8.77 -3.76
CA ASN A 27 -1.35 -9.46 -2.87
C ASN A 27 -2.82 -9.16 -3.18
N ALA A 28 -3.14 -8.18 -4.01
CA ALA A 28 -4.52 -7.74 -4.24
C ALA A 28 -5.33 -8.81 -4.98
N LYS A 29 -4.78 -9.36 -6.07
CA LYS A 29 -5.41 -10.46 -6.80
C LYS A 29 -5.48 -11.73 -5.93
N LEU A 30 -4.36 -12.05 -5.26
CA LEU A 30 -4.25 -13.22 -4.39
C LEU A 30 -5.24 -13.17 -3.21
N ALA A 31 -5.42 -12.00 -2.59
CA ALA A 31 -6.38 -11.78 -1.51
C ALA A 31 -7.82 -11.94 -1.96
N SER A 32 -8.17 -11.46 -3.17
CA SER A 32 -9.52 -11.62 -3.73
C SER A 32 -9.86 -13.11 -3.95
N GLU A 33 -8.93 -13.87 -4.53
CA GLU A 33 -9.09 -15.31 -4.73
C GLU A 33 -9.13 -16.07 -3.39
N TYR A 34 -8.29 -15.68 -2.43
CA TYR A 34 -8.29 -16.24 -1.08
C TYR A 34 -9.61 -16.00 -0.35
N CYS A 35 -10.17 -14.78 -0.43
CA CYS A 35 -11.49 -14.44 0.12
C CYS A 35 -12.61 -15.26 -0.55
N THR A 36 -12.50 -15.50 -1.85
CA THR A 36 -13.45 -16.31 -2.61
C THR A 36 -13.47 -17.76 -2.12
N ILE A 37 -12.28 -18.38 -1.97
CA ILE A 37 -12.15 -19.75 -1.45
C ILE A 37 -12.63 -19.85 0.00
N THR A 38 -12.34 -18.84 0.83
CA THR A 38 -12.79 -18.80 2.23
C THR A 38 -14.25 -18.38 2.42
N LYS A 39 -14.97 -18.07 1.33
CA LYS A 39 -16.37 -17.59 1.31
C LYS A 39 -16.59 -16.33 2.17
N LYS A 40 -15.55 -15.52 2.37
CA LYS A 40 -15.64 -14.25 3.12
C LYS A 40 -15.88 -13.11 2.14
N LYS A 41 -16.99 -12.38 2.32
CA LYS A 41 -17.41 -11.28 1.42
C LYS A 41 -17.27 -9.88 2.03
N ALA A 42 -16.88 -9.77 3.30
CA ALA A 42 -16.72 -8.48 3.97
C ALA A 42 -15.44 -7.77 3.50
N VAL A 43 -15.50 -6.44 3.31
CA VAL A 43 -14.34 -5.59 2.95
C VAL A 43 -13.20 -5.75 3.95
N THR A 44 -13.52 -5.80 5.25
CA THR A 44 -12.56 -6.02 6.33
C THR A 44 -11.83 -7.37 6.23
N ALA A 45 -12.47 -8.39 5.65
CA ALA A 45 -11.85 -9.70 5.43
C ALA A 45 -10.83 -9.65 4.29
N TYR A 46 -11.05 -8.81 3.27
CA TYR A 46 -10.11 -8.59 2.18
C TYR A 46 -8.84 -7.89 2.69
N GLU A 47 -8.98 -6.79 3.43
CA GLU A 47 -7.85 -6.06 4.02
C GLU A 47 -7.04 -6.93 4.99
N SER A 48 -7.72 -7.73 5.82
CA SER A 48 -7.06 -8.68 6.71
C SER A 48 -6.29 -9.76 5.94
N SER A 49 -6.82 -10.20 4.80
CA SER A 49 -6.17 -11.18 3.93
C SER A 49 -4.95 -10.57 3.24
N LEU A 50 -5.05 -9.33 2.73
CA LEU A 50 -3.92 -8.56 2.20
C LEU A 50 -2.76 -8.50 3.19
N LYS A 51 -3.04 -8.08 4.43
CA LYS A 51 -2.03 -7.99 5.49
C LYS A 51 -1.41 -9.36 5.81
N SER A 52 -2.24 -10.40 5.92
CA SER A 52 -1.76 -11.75 6.23
C SER A 52 -0.86 -12.29 5.12
N LEU A 53 -1.26 -12.14 3.86
CA LEU A 53 -0.48 -12.56 2.69
C LEU A 53 0.85 -11.80 2.60
N SER A 54 0.84 -10.49 2.87
CA SER A 54 2.08 -9.69 2.95
C SER A 54 3.03 -10.24 4.01
N ASN A 55 2.53 -10.48 5.22
CA ASN A 55 3.35 -11.01 6.31
C ASN A 55 3.88 -12.42 6.02
N TRP A 56 3.12 -13.25 5.31
CA TRP A 56 3.55 -14.60 4.91
C TRP A 56 4.60 -14.58 3.80
N ARG A 57 4.44 -13.70 2.78
CA ARG A 57 5.45 -13.56 1.69
C ARG A 57 6.76 -12.99 2.20
N GLN A 58 6.72 -12.11 3.19
CA GLN A 58 7.91 -11.53 3.83
C GLN A 58 8.54 -12.45 4.88
N GLY A 59 7.96 -13.61 5.18
CA GLY A 59 8.47 -14.53 6.20
C GLY A 59 8.29 -14.05 7.65
N LEU A 60 7.57 -12.95 7.87
CA LEU A 60 7.29 -12.42 9.21
C LEU A 60 6.40 -13.36 10.03
N HIS A 61 5.49 -14.06 9.36
CA HIS A 61 4.61 -15.05 9.97
C HIS A 61 4.53 -16.31 9.14
N THR A 62 4.32 -17.44 9.80
CA THR A 62 3.97 -18.70 9.15
C THR A 62 2.44 -18.87 9.18
N PRO A 63 1.78 -19.18 8.05
CA PRO A 63 0.32 -19.37 8.05
C PRO A 63 -0.07 -20.55 8.95
N SER A 64 -1.30 -20.53 9.47
CA SER A 64 -1.87 -21.69 10.16
C SER A 64 -2.02 -22.87 9.20
N ARG A 65 -2.16 -24.10 9.73
CA ARG A 65 -2.37 -25.31 8.90
C ARG A 65 -3.57 -25.20 7.97
N ARG A 66 -4.65 -24.54 8.41
CA ARG A 66 -5.83 -24.27 7.57
C ARG A 66 -5.48 -23.35 6.40
N ASN A 67 -4.78 -22.25 6.67
CA ASN A 67 -4.41 -21.27 5.66
C ASN A 67 -3.38 -21.86 4.69
N PHE A 68 -2.43 -22.66 5.18
CA PHE A 68 -1.48 -23.41 4.35
C PHE A 68 -2.20 -24.28 3.31
N ARG A 69 -3.22 -25.06 3.74
CA ARG A 69 -4.02 -25.87 2.80
C ARG A 69 -4.74 -25.02 1.74
N ILE A 70 -5.26 -23.85 2.13
CA ILE A 70 -5.91 -22.93 1.18
C ILE A 70 -4.89 -22.41 0.17
N LEU A 71 -3.68 -22.04 0.60
CA LEU A 71 -2.62 -21.57 -0.28
C LEU A 71 -2.15 -22.67 -1.24
N THR A 72 -2.06 -23.93 -0.78
CA THR A 72 -1.74 -25.09 -1.63
C THR A 72 -2.74 -25.22 -2.79
N LEU A 73 -4.05 -25.10 -2.50
CA LEU A 73 -5.11 -25.15 -3.51
C LEU A 73 -5.05 -23.93 -4.45
N LEU A 74 -4.92 -22.73 -3.88
CA LEU A 74 -4.93 -21.48 -4.63
C LEU A 74 -3.78 -21.44 -5.64
N LEU A 75 -2.58 -21.78 -5.18
CA LEU A 75 -1.38 -21.85 -6.02
C LEU A 75 -1.30 -23.15 -6.84
N ARG A 76 -2.34 -24.00 -6.83
CA ARG A 76 -2.43 -25.32 -7.47
C ARG A 76 -1.10 -26.07 -7.44
N ILE A 77 -0.59 -26.25 -6.22
CA ILE A 77 0.67 -26.97 -5.99
C ILE A 77 0.49 -28.46 -6.30
N GLU A 78 -0.74 -28.97 -6.19
CA GLU A 78 -1.12 -30.32 -6.61
C GLU A 78 -0.85 -30.62 -8.09
N ASP A 79 -0.86 -29.61 -8.95
CA ASP A 79 -0.59 -29.77 -10.38
C ASP A 79 0.92 -29.92 -10.67
N ALA A 80 1.79 -29.69 -9.67
CA ALA A 80 3.25 -29.76 -9.77
C ALA A 80 3.80 -30.79 -8.78
N PRO A 81 3.88 -32.09 -9.15
CA PRO A 81 4.21 -33.17 -8.22
C PRO A 81 5.60 -33.03 -7.59
N GLU A 82 6.55 -32.39 -8.28
CA GLU A 82 7.88 -32.05 -7.76
C GLU A 82 7.88 -30.92 -6.72
N ALA A 83 6.89 -30.03 -6.75
CA ALA A 83 6.81 -28.88 -5.86
C ALA A 83 6.23 -29.26 -4.48
N LEU A 84 5.27 -30.18 -4.44
CA LEU A 84 4.53 -30.52 -3.23
C LEU A 84 5.41 -31.05 -2.06
N PRO A 85 6.40 -31.93 -2.29
CA PRO A 85 7.30 -32.38 -1.23
C PRO A 85 8.12 -31.22 -0.64
N HIS A 86 8.66 -30.34 -1.49
CA HIS A 86 9.44 -29.18 -1.08
C HIS A 86 8.59 -28.17 -0.30
N TRP A 87 7.40 -27.86 -0.84
CA TRP A 87 6.41 -27.00 -0.24
C TRP A 87 6.04 -27.42 1.18
N SER A 88 5.73 -28.71 1.35
CA SER A 88 5.33 -29.28 2.64
C SER A 88 6.49 -29.35 3.63
N ARG A 89 7.69 -29.76 3.17
CA ARG A 89 8.89 -29.85 4.02
C ARG A 89 9.27 -28.49 4.58
N LEU A 90 9.40 -27.48 3.72
CA LEU A 90 9.79 -26.12 4.14
C LEU A 90 8.75 -25.49 5.07
N TYR A 91 7.46 -25.77 4.86
CA TYR A 91 6.40 -25.31 5.76
C TYR A 91 6.54 -25.91 7.16
N GLU A 92 6.77 -27.23 7.27
CA GLU A 92 6.96 -27.89 8.57
C GLU A 92 8.27 -27.46 9.26
N GLU A 93 9.32 -27.13 8.50
CA GLU A 93 10.52 -26.48 9.05
C GLU A 93 10.22 -25.07 9.58
N ALA A 94 9.47 -24.26 8.84
CA ALA A 94 9.07 -22.92 9.26
C ALA A 94 8.18 -22.95 10.53
N GLN A 95 7.23 -23.88 10.62
CA GLN A 95 6.41 -24.09 11.81
C GLN A 95 7.24 -24.46 13.05
N ARG A 96 8.27 -25.30 12.88
CA ARG A 96 9.17 -25.70 13.98
C ARG A 96 10.06 -24.55 14.49
N ARG A 97 10.40 -23.59 13.62
CA ARG A 97 11.19 -22.41 14.00
C ARG A 97 10.37 -21.37 14.77
N LYS A 98 9.03 -21.47 14.75
CA LYS A 98 8.18 -20.53 15.47
C LYS A 98 8.37 -20.73 16.99
N PRO A 99 8.82 -19.70 17.75
CA PRO A 99 8.88 -19.80 19.20
C PRO A 99 7.48 -20.05 19.77
N ALA A 100 7.41 -20.88 20.82
CA ALA A 100 6.15 -21.38 21.39
C ALA A 100 5.24 -20.27 21.96
N ASP A 101 5.75 -19.07 22.17
CA ASP A 101 5.05 -17.95 22.80
C ASP A 101 4.78 -16.85 21.77
N GLY A 102 3.58 -16.84 21.19
CA GLY A 102 3.23 -15.85 20.16
C GLY A 102 1.78 -15.93 19.71
N ASN A 103 0.90 -15.58 20.64
CA ASN A 103 -0.55 -15.34 20.53
C ASN A 103 -1.04 -14.99 19.11
N GLY A 104 -1.41 -16.01 18.33
CA GLY A 104 -1.74 -15.90 16.92
C GLY A 104 -3.06 -16.57 16.59
N ASP A 105 -4.12 -16.21 17.31
CA ASP A 105 -5.50 -16.49 16.91
C ASP A 105 -6.41 -15.34 17.34
N ALA A 106 -6.46 -14.29 16.52
CA ALA A 106 -7.65 -13.45 16.44
C ALA A 106 -8.68 -14.16 15.55
N SER A 107 -9.15 -15.32 15.99
CA SER A 107 -10.41 -15.88 15.50
C SER A 107 -11.53 -15.02 16.07
N GLN A 108 -12.02 -14.07 15.27
CA GLN A 108 -13.32 -13.46 15.50
C GLN A 108 -14.39 -14.56 15.40
N THR A 109 -15.02 -14.82 16.54
CA THR A 109 -16.19 -15.66 16.71
C THR A 109 -17.33 -15.13 15.83
N ALA A 110 -17.87 -16.01 15.00
CA ALA A 110 -19.07 -15.74 14.21
C ALA A 110 -20.30 -15.62 15.11
N THR A 111 -21.14 -14.64 14.81
CA THR A 111 -22.43 -14.39 15.46
C THR A 111 -23.55 -15.08 14.68
N THR A 112 -24.16 -16.13 15.28
CA THR A 112 -25.62 -16.52 15.29
C THR A 112 -26.18 -17.23 14.02
N PRO A 113 -27.23 -18.13 14.06
CA PRO A 113 -28.32 -18.30 15.06
C PRO A 113 -28.76 -19.74 15.50
N GLU A 114 -29.59 -19.78 16.58
CA GLU A 114 -30.74 -20.71 16.85
C GLU A 114 -30.46 -22.24 17.08
N ILE A 115 -31.00 -23.05 18.03
CA ILE A 115 -32.25 -23.17 18.81
C ILE A 115 -31.99 -24.03 20.10
N ASP A 116 -32.76 -23.75 21.17
CA ASP A 116 -33.13 -24.55 22.38
C ASP A 116 -32.10 -25.36 23.18
N GLN A 117 -31.89 -24.97 24.44
CA GLN A 117 -32.43 -25.67 25.62
C GLN A 117 -32.01 -24.94 26.93
N ALA A 118 -33.01 -24.62 27.76
CA ALA A 118 -32.87 -24.33 29.19
C ALA A 118 -33.15 -25.61 30.00
N PRO A 119 -33.04 -25.65 31.36
CA PRO A 119 -32.58 -24.62 32.30
C PRO A 119 -31.57 -25.15 33.37
N ALA A 120 -30.90 -24.25 34.10
CA ALA A 120 -30.91 -24.23 35.58
C ALA A 120 -29.91 -23.22 36.20
N ALA A 121 -30.49 -22.32 37.00
CA ALA A 121 -30.05 -21.83 38.31
C ALA A 121 -28.74 -21.00 38.49
N ALA A 122 -29.01 -19.73 38.81
CA ALA A 122 -28.52 -18.98 39.99
C ALA A 122 -27.04 -18.55 40.06
N SER A 123 -26.80 -17.24 40.02
CA SER A 123 -26.69 -16.40 41.25
C SER A 123 -25.89 -15.10 40.99
N GLY A 124 -26.30 -14.02 41.68
CA GLY A 124 -25.50 -12.81 41.96
C GLY A 124 -25.31 -11.86 40.77
N GLY A 125 -25.92 -10.68 40.68
CA GLY A 125 -26.20 -9.72 41.75
C GLY A 125 -25.18 -8.59 41.70
N ARG A 126 -25.52 -7.47 41.05
CA ARG A 126 -25.39 -6.07 41.51
C ARG A 126 -25.37 -5.06 40.36
N THR A 127 -26.47 -4.34 40.27
CA THR A 127 -26.63 -3.01 39.68
C THR A 127 -25.79 -1.96 40.40
N ARG A 128 -25.11 -1.06 39.65
CA ARG A 128 -24.93 0.41 39.85
C ARG A 128 -24.39 0.96 38.51
N LEU A 129 -25.12 1.69 37.66
CA LEU A 129 -25.70 3.03 37.77
C LEU A 129 -24.68 4.17 38.00
N ARG A 130 -24.57 5.04 36.96
CA ARG A 130 -24.15 6.46 36.94
C ARG A 130 -22.62 6.71 37.01
N LEU A 131 -22.03 7.73 36.39
CA LEU A 131 -22.52 9.04 35.89
C LEU A 131 -21.52 9.59 34.84
N ALA A 132 -22.04 10.40 33.94
CA ALA A 132 -21.27 11.28 33.07
C ALA A 132 -20.53 12.37 33.87
N ALA A 133 -19.39 12.83 33.37
CA ALA A 133 -18.79 14.10 33.76
C ALA A 133 -18.20 14.78 32.53
N ALA A 134 -18.88 15.85 32.12
CA ALA A 134 -18.38 16.83 31.18
C ALA A 134 -17.29 17.68 31.86
N ALA A 135 -16.18 17.92 31.18
CA ALA A 135 -15.20 18.92 31.58
C ALA A 135 -15.20 20.05 30.54
N VAL A 136 -15.85 21.14 30.91
CA VAL A 136 -15.73 22.46 30.30
C VAL A 136 -14.38 23.04 30.71
N PHE A 137 -13.54 23.41 29.74
CA PHE A 137 -12.44 24.35 29.99
C PHE A 137 -12.66 25.59 29.13
N LEU A 138 -12.89 26.69 29.83
CA LEU A 138 -13.11 28.04 29.33
C LEU A 138 -11.93 28.85 29.87
N VAL A 139 -11.02 29.29 28.99
CA VAL A 139 -10.05 30.34 29.32
C VAL A 139 -10.07 31.37 28.19
N LEU A 140 -10.68 32.49 28.50
CA LEU A 140 -10.59 33.80 27.83
C LEU A 140 -9.24 34.46 28.13
N VAL A 141 -9.00 35.58 27.42
CA VAL A 141 -8.03 36.70 27.64
C VAL A 141 -6.99 36.73 26.51
N ALA A 142 -7.14 37.55 25.45
CA ALA A 142 -7.16 39.01 25.33
C ALA A 142 -5.77 39.67 25.26
N GLY A 143 -5.59 40.53 24.26
CA GLY A 143 -4.45 41.44 24.08
C GLY A 143 -3.63 41.10 22.83
N GLY A 144 -3.39 41.98 21.86
CA GLY A 144 -3.72 43.39 21.74
C GLY A 144 -3.41 43.83 20.30
N ALA A 145 -4.17 44.81 19.83
CA ALA A 145 -3.95 45.46 18.55
C ALA A 145 -2.68 46.33 18.59
N VAL A 146 -1.80 46.16 17.61
CA VAL A 146 -0.81 47.17 17.24
C VAL A 146 -1.07 47.55 15.78
N LEU A 147 -1.61 48.75 15.62
CA LEU A 147 -1.65 49.51 14.38
C LEU A 147 -0.21 49.89 14.01
N ALA A 148 0.27 49.40 12.86
CA ALA A 148 1.44 49.97 12.19
C ALA A 148 1.05 50.31 10.75
N LEU A 149 0.74 51.58 10.55
CA LEU A 149 0.65 52.23 9.25
C LEU A 149 2.04 52.28 8.63
N GLY A 150 2.22 51.60 7.50
CA GLY A 150 3.43 51.65 6.69
C GLY A 150 3.05 51.56 5.22
N THR A 151 2.83 52.71 4.60
CA THR A 151 2.67 52.88 3.15
C THR A 151 4.01 52.65 2.46
N PHE A 152 4.14 51.53 1.75
CA PHE A 152 5.16 51.34 0.73
C PHE A 152 4.46 50.92 -0.56
N ASP A 153 4.24 51.91 -1.43
CA ASP A 153 3.91 51.72 -2.84
C ASP A 153 5.12 51.09 -3.55
N GLY A 154 5.12 49.76 -3.64
CA GLY A 154 5.90 49.02 -4.61
C GLY A 154 5.01 48.64 -5.81
N PRO A 155 5.55 48.56 -7.03
CA PRO A 155 4.77 48.19 -8.21
C PRO A 155 4.16 46.80 -7.98
N GLN A 156 2.82 46.77 -7.90
CA GLN A 156 2.06 45.54 -7.81
C GLN A 156 2.22 44.78 -9.13
N THR A 157 3.21 43.89 -9.18
CA THR A 157 3.08 42.67 -9.98
C THR A 157 1.93 41.91 -9.35
N HIS A 158 0.75 42.06 -9.95
CA HIS A 158 -0.36 41.14 -9.77
C HIS A 158 0.10 39.76 -10.24
N ALA A 159 0.81 39.03 -9.38
CA ALA A 159 0.72 37.59 -9.36
C ALA A 159 -0.74 37.32 -9.00
N ALA A 160 -1.58 37.22 -10.03
CA ALA A 160 -2.88 36.62 -9.88
C ALA A 160 -2.63 35.28 -9.20
N ALA A 161 -2.93 35.21 -7.91
CA ALA A 161 -3.13 33.96 -7.22
C ALA A 161 -4.32 33.32 -7.94
N PHE A 162 -4.01 32.57 -8.99
CA PHE A 162 -4.87 31.53 -9.49
C PHE A 162 -5.03 30.57 -8.33
N THR A 163 -6.09 30.79 -7.55
CA THR A 163 -6.70 29.76 -6.70
C THR A 163 -7.27 28.72 -7.64
N GLN A 164 -6.39 27.98 -8.33
CA GLN A 164 -6.76 26.73 -8.97
C GLN A 164 -7.22 25.79 -7.86
N PRO A 165 -8.25 24.95 -8.10
CA PRO A 165 -8.62 23.88 -7.19
C PRO A 165 -7.34 23.15 -6.80
N GLY A 166 -6.98 23.20 -5.51
CA GLY A 166 -5.64 22.87 -5.04
C GLY A 166 -5.16 21.55 -5.64
N ALA A 167 -3.95 21.58 -6.21
CA ALA A 167 -3.27 20.42 -6.77
C ALA A 167 -3.52 19.23 -5.85
N GLN A 168 -4.24 18.22 -6.35
CA GLN A 168 -4.52 17.04 -5.55
C GLN A 168 -3.17 16.38 -5.26
N VAL A 169 -2.78 16.37 -3.98
CA VAL A 169 -1.60 15.67 -3.52
C VAL A 169 -1.88 14.19 -3.74
N LEU A 170 -1.22 13.61 -4.73
CA LEU A 170 -1.40 12.22 -5.10
C LEU A 170 -0.47 11.36 -4.22
N ASP A 171 -1.00 10.77 -3.16
CA ASP A 171 -0.24 9.89 -2.27
C ASP A 171 -0.22 8.45 -2.79
N MET A 172 0.94 8.02 -3.29
CA MET A 172 1.23 6.68 -3.80
C MET A 172 1.88 5.78 -2.74
N THR A 173 1.85 6.16 -1.46
CA THR A 173 2.49 5.39 -0.39
C THR A 173 1.92 3.96 -0.34
N GLY A 174 2.81 2.97 -0.52
CA GLY A 174 2.45 1.55 -0.58
C GLY A 174 1.64 1.12 -1.82
N GLN A 175 1.39 2.03 -2.76
CA GLN A 175 0.67 1.74 -4.01
C GLN A 175 1.63 1.37 -5.14
N ARG A 176 1.10 0.76 -6.20
CA ARG A 176 1.90 0.43 -7.39
C ARG A 176 2.13 1.68 -8.23
N ILE A 177 3.38 1.91 -8.61
CA ILE A 177 3.79 2.99 -9.50
C ILE A 177 3.96 2.40 -10.90
N GLU A 178 3.11 2.85 -11.82
CA GLU A 178 3.23 2.55 -13.24
C GLU A 178 4.14 3.58 -13.91
N ALA A 179 4.96 3.13 -14.84
CA ALA A 179 5.76 4.00 -15.69
C ALA A 179 5.00 4.19 -17.00
N HIS A 180 4.80 5.44 -17.40
CA HIS A 180 4.05 5.78 -18.60
C HIS A 180 4.96 6.52 -19.58
N GLU A 181 5.16 5.96 -20.78
CA GLU A 181 5.87 6.66 -21.86
C GLU A 181 5.06 7.85 -22.40
N MET A 182 3.73 7.76 -22.32
CA MET A 182 2.82 8.83 -22.72
C MET A 182 1.82 9.10 -21.60
N VAL A 183 1.80 10.35 -21.14
CA VAL A 183 0.92 10.83 -20.08
C VAL A 183 0.00 11.90 -20.66
N ALA A 184 -1.31 11.70 -20.51
CA ALA A 184 -2.32 12.68 -20.87
C ALA A 184 -2.96 13.23 -19.59
N ALA A 185 -3.02 14.56 -19.48
CA ALA A 185 -3.62 15.25 -18.33
C ALA A 185 -4.42 16.47 -18.80
N LYS A 186 -5.41 16.88 -18.00
CA LYS A 186 -6.07 18.18 -18.16
C LYS A 186 -5.44 19.21 -17.23
N VAL A 187 -5.54 20.49 -17.55
CA VAL A 187 -5.11 21.56 -16.63
C VAL A 187 -5.75 21.37 -15.25
N GLY A 188 -4.94 21.38 -14.20
CA GLY A 188 -5.33 21.10 -12.82
C GLY A 188 -5.28 19.63 -12.39
N GLN A 189 -5.08 18.69 -13.33
CA GLN A 189 -4.97 17.27 -13.02
C GLN A 189 -3.54 16.91 -12.58
N SER A 190 -3.44 16.12 -11.50
CA SER A 190 -2.21 15.46 -11.06
C SER A 190 -2.17 14.02 -11.56
N VAL A 191 -1.02 13.57 -12.06
CA VAL A 191 -0.80 12.23 -12.59
C VAL A 191 0.58 11.72 -12.20
N VAL A 192 0.69 10.41 -11.93
CA VAL A 192 2.00 9.78 -11.74
C VAL A 192 2.64 9.59 -13.11
N VAL A 193 3.84 10.13 -13.28
CA VAL A 193 4.60 9.97 -14.53
C VAL A 193 5.55 8.80 -14.43
N HIS A 194 6.22 8.68 -13.28
CA HIS A 194 7.29 7.71 -13.10
C HIS A 194 7.57 7.38 -11.64
N GLY A 195 8.46 6.41 -11.40
CA GLY A 195 9.02 6.10 -10.08
C GLY A 195 10.54 6.09 -10.08
N SER A 196 11.15 6.95 -9.26
CA SER A 196 12.60 6.95 -9.00
C SER A 196 12.95 5.87 -7.98
N ARG A 197 13.94 5.04 -8.29
CA ARG A 197 14.34 3.90 -7.44
C ARG A 197 15.82 3.93 -7.16
N GLY A 198 16.20 3.45 -5.98
CA GLY A 198 17.58 3.13 -5.65
C GLY A 198 17.97 1.73 -6.16
N ARG A 199 18.89 1.09 -5.43
CA ARG A 199 19.18 -0.34 -5.62
C ARG A 199 17.97 -1.18 -5.21
N CYS A 200 17.89 -2.39 -5.74
CA CYS A 200 16.74 -3.27 -5.54
C CYS A 200 16.51 -3.57 -4.06
N GLY A 201 15.30 -3.29 -3.57
CA GLY A 201 14.92 -3.49 -2.16
C GLY A 201 15.39 -2.41 -1.19
N GLU A 202 16.20 -1.46 -1.63
CA GLU A 202 16.63 -0.33 -0.80
C GLU A 202 15.60 0.81 -0.81
N GLN A 203 15.69 1.70 0.18
CA GLN A 203 14.93 2.94 0.22
C GLN A 203 15.25 3.77 -1.03
N PRO A 204 14.24 4.30 -1.75
CA PRO A 204 14.51 5.21 -2.87
C PRO A 204 15.14 6.51 -2.39
N PRO A 205 15.80 7.27 -3.29
CA PRO A 205 16.35 8.58 -2.97
C PRO A 205 15.30 9.51 -2.35
N ASP A 206 15.77 10.47 -1.53
CA ASP A 206 14.90 11.50 -0.97
C ASP A 206 14.37 12.44 -2.06
N TRP A 207 13.26 13.12 -1.78
CA TRP A 207 12.57 13.93 -2.78
C TRP A 207 13.47 15.05 -3.34
N GLU A 208 14.27 15.67 -2.49
CA GLU A 208 15.19 16.74 -2.88
C GLU A 208 16.22 16.27 -3.92
N GLU A 209 16.71 15.02 -3.80
CA GLU A 209 17.62 14.42 -4.77
C GLU A 209 16.89 14.08 -6.07
N VAL A 210 15.70 13.48 -5.97
CA VAL A 210 14.85 13.16 -7.13
C VAL A 210 14.52 14.43 -7.92
N PHE A 211 14.12 15.51 -7.24
CA PHE A 211 13.70 16.77 -7.83
C PHE A 211 14.82 17.46 -8.62
N GLN A 212 16.08 17.38 -8.16
CA GLN A 212 17.23 17.94 -8.87
C GLN A 212 17.46 17.30 -10.25
N GLY A 213 17.02 16.06 -10.45
CA GLY A 213 17.11 15.35 -11.72
C GLY A 213 15.92 15.57 -12.66
N LEU A 214 14.87 16.28 -12.23
CA LEU A 214 13.67 16.49 -13.04
C LEU A 214 13.85 17.69 -13.99
N PRO A 215 13.47 17.56 -15.28
CA PRO A 215 13.55 18.67 -16.21
C PRO A 215 12.50 19.74 -15.84
N PRO A 216 12.82 21.03 -15.98
CA PRO A 216 11.81 22.08 -15.91
C PRO A 216 10.85 21.93 -17.10
N LEU A 217 9.55 21.99 -16.83
CA LEU A 217 8.50 21.95 -17.84
C LEU A 217 7.71 23.25 -17.79
N SER A 218 7.28 23.74 -18.95
CA SER A 218 6.42 24.92 -19.10
C SER A 218 4.94 24.63 -18.87
N ASN A 219 4.53 23.37 -19.08
CA ASN A 219 3.14 22.92 -19.02
C ASN A 219 2.70 22.35 -17.66
N GLY A 220 3.57 22.31 -16.65
CA GLY A 220 3.20 21.85 -15.31
C GLY A 220 4.33 21.88 -14.29
N VAL A 221 4.05 21.32 -13.11
CA VAL A 221 4.98 21.27 -11.96
C VAL A 221 5.12 19.86 -11.42
N TRP A 222 6.28 19.59 -10.82
CA TRP A 222 6.59 18.31 -10.18
C TRP A 222 6.29 18.34 -8.69
N SER A 223 5.81 17.22 -8.14
CA SER A 223 5.61 17.04 -6.70
C SER A 223 5.95 15.61 -6.25
N ASP A 224 6.24 15.46 -4.96
CA ASP A 224 6.45 14.14 -4.35
C ASP A 224 5.12 13.40 -4.25
N GLY A 225 5.07 12.20 -4.82
CA GLY A 225 3.95 11.29 -4.67
C GLY A 225 4.14 10.26 -3.54
N GLY A 226 5.21 10.36 -2.74
CA GLY A 226 5.51 9.39 -1.69
C GLY A 226 6.15 8.10 -2.22
N VAL A 227 6.33 7.12 -1.32
CA VAL A 227 7.06 5.87 -1.62
C VAL A 227 6.09 4.74 -1.92
N GLY A 228 5.99 4.39 -3.21
CA GLY A 228 5.24 3.25 -3.70
C GLY A 228 6.14 2.09 -4.11
N ILE A 229 5.57 1.16 -4.87
CA ILE A 229 6.24 -0.04 -5.40
C ILE A 229 6.25 0.02 -6.93
N ARG A 230 7.43 0.02 -7.54
CA ARG A 230 7.60 -0.11 -9.00
C ARG A 230 8.03 -1.52 -9.34
N VAL A 231 7.41 -2.14 -10.33
CA VAL A 231 7.86 -3.44 -10.86
C VAL A 231 9.04 -3.21 -11.79
N SER A 232 10.20 -3.75 -11.43
CA SER A 232 11.44 -3.63 -12.20
C SER A 232 11.94 -5.00 -12.63
N ARG A 233 12.15 -5.16 -13.94
CA ARG A 233 12.78 -6.36 -14.51
C ARG A 233 14.19 -6.57 -13.96
N ALA A 234 14.95 -5.49 -13.75
CA ALA A 234 16.29 -5.55 -13.18
C ALA A 234 16.32 -6.01 -11.71
N CYS A 235 15.20 -5.84 -10.99
CA CYS A 235 15.06 -6.27 -9.59
C CYS A 235 14.29 -7.59 -9.45
N SER A 236 13.96 -8.27 -10.56
CA SER A 236 13.16 -9.49 -10.57
C SER A 236 11.83 -9.37 -9.80
N GLY A 237 11.25 -8.17 -9.69
CA GLY A 237 10.06 -7.97 -8.88
C GLY A 237 9.74 -6.51 -8.54
N GLY A 238 8.88 -6.33 -7.54
CA GLY A 238 8.56 -5.02 -6.98
C GLY A 238 9.72 -4.48 -6.14
N THR A 239 10.07 -3.22 -6.34
CA THR A 239 11.05 -2.50 -5.53
C THR A 239 10.45 -1.18 -5.06
N PRO A 240 10.79 -0.72 -3.85
CA PRO A 240 10.44 0.63 -3.40
C PRO A 240 10.90 1.68 -4.42
N ALA A 241 10.02 2.63 -4.71
CA ALA A 241 10.28 3.73 -5.61
C ALA A 241 9.52 4.98 -5.14
N ARG A 242 10.14 6.16 -5.27
CA ARG A 242 9.48 7.43 -5.01
C ARG A 242 8.71 7.87 -6.24
N ALA A 243 7.40 8.07 -6.09
CA ALA A 243 6.52 8.48 -7.17
C ALA A 243 6.81 9.93 -7.59
N VAL A 244 6.98 10.15 -8.89
CA VAL A 244 7.14 11.46 -9.50
C VAL A 244 5.79 11.86 -10.07
N VAL A 245 5.15 12.83 -9.43
CA VAL A 245 3.82 13.32 -9.81
C VAL A 245 3.95 14.62 -10.59
N PHE A 246 3.24 14.70 -11.71
CA PHE A 246 3.12 15.89 -12.52
C PHE A 246 1.74 16.50 -12.33
N THR A 247 1.68 17.80 -12.04
CA THR A 247 0.44 18.58 -12.04
C THR A 247 0.45 19.51 -13.24
N ALA A 248 -0.52 19.31 -14.13
CA ALA A 248 -0.68 20.10 -15.34
C ALA A 248 -1.14 21.53 -15.02
N THR A 249 -0.45 22.54 -15.54
CA THR A 249 -0.79 23.97 -15.32
C THR A 249 -1.18 24.69 -16.60
N HIS A 250 -0.63 24.30 -17.76
CA HIS A 250 -0.92 24.92 -19.06
C HIS A 250 -1.07 23.87 -20.17
N PRO A 251 -1.95 24.07 -21.15
CA PRO A 251 -2.03 23.18 -22.31
C PRO A 251 -0.73 23.18 -23.11
N GLY A 252 -0.37 22.02 -23.68
CA GLY A 252 0.84 21.87 -24.46
C GLY A 252 1.34 20.43 -24.49
N GLU A 253 2.39 20.19 -25.27
CA GLU A 253 3.04 18.90 -25.36
C GLU A 253 4.54 19.05 -25.11
N GLU A 254 5.08 18.24 -24.21
CA GLU A 254 6.51 18.21 -23.88
C GLU A 254 7.07 16.81 -24.01
N ARG A 255 8.28 16.71 -24.56
CA ARG A 255 9.03 15.47 -24.75
C ARG A 255 10.38 15.60 -24.10
N PHE A 256 10.74 14.63 -23.26
CA PHE A 256 12.01 14.63 -22.54
C PHE A 256 12.38 13.18 -22.17
N THR A 257 13.59 13.01 -21.61
CA THR A 257 14.04 11.73 -21.07
C THR A 257 14.08 11.83 -19.55
N LEU A 258 13.55 10.82 -18.87
CA LEU A 258 13.48 10.74 -17.42
C LEU A 258 13.97 9.36 -16.99
N TYR A 259 15.11 9.30 -16.30
CA TYR A 259 15.77 8.04 -15.90
C TYR A 259 15.99 7.06 -17.05
N ASP A 260 16.52 7.57 -18.17
CA ASP A 260 16.75 6.85 -19.43
C ASP A 260 15.48 6.38 -20.17
N ASP A 261 14.29 6.65 -19.63
CA ASP A 261 13.01 6.34 -20.27
C ASP A 261 12.50 7.59 -21.03
N PRO A 262 12.12 7.49 -22.32
CA PRO A 262 11.55 8.60 -23.07
C PRO A 262 10.09 8.85 -22.64
N ILE A 263 9.77 10.09 -22.30
CA ILE A 263 8.45 10.49 -21.79
C ILE A 263 7.86 11.59 -22.69
N THR A 264 6.58 11.46 -23.00
CA THR A 264 5.75 12.50 -23.62
C THR A 264 4.60 12.88 -22.69
N ILE A 265 4.53 14.15 -22.28
CA ILE A 265 3.39 14.68 -21.54
C ILE A 265 2.56 15.55 -22.47
N ARG A 266 1.27 15.23 -22.59
CA ARG A 266 0.27 16.02 -23.32
C ARG A 266 -0.75 16.58 -22.33
N VAL A 267 -0.83 17.89 -22.28
CA VAL A 267 -1.81 18.62 -21.47
C VAL A 267 -2.88 19.24 -22.36
N THR A 268 -4.13 18.93 -22.07
CA THR A 268 -5.30 19.58 -22.69
C THR A 268 -5.96 20.53 -21.71
N GLU A 269 -6.87 21.37 -22.21
CA GLU A 269 -7.81 22.13 -21.37
C GLU A 269 -8.70 21.21 -20.50
#